data_AF-A0A662D5N1-F1
#
_entry.id   AF-A0A662D5N1-F1
#
_cell.length_a   1.000
_cell.length_b   1.000
_cell.length_c   1.000
_cell.angle_alpha   90.00
_cell.angle_beta   90.00
_cell.angle_gamma   90.00
#
_symmetry.space_group_name_H-M   'P 1'
#
loop_
_entity.id
_entity.type
_entity.pdbx_description
1 polymer ?
#
loop_
_entity_poly.entity_id
_entity_poly.type
_entity_poly.pdbx_seq_one_letter_code
_entity_poly.pdbx_strand_id
1 'polypeptide(L)'
;MTLKKIVRHLSLTMVSGASLLTKEVKTGYVSDLLSDVIAHAQPDSLWVTLQTHVNIIAVAKLKDLAGIVIVNGRQPDEETKQKAQAEKIPLFLSK
;
A
#
# COMPACT_ATOMS: atom_id res chain seq x y z
N MET A 1 -3.23 -8.37 11.91
CA MET A 1 -2.71 -7.22 12.70
C MET A 1 -3.20 -5.94 12.06
N THR A 2 -3.67 -4.94 12.81
CA THR A 2 -4.16 -3.69 12.20
C THR A 2 -3.06 -2.86 11.54
N LEU A 3 -3.41 -2.10 10.49
CA LEU A 3 -2.52 -1.11 9.86
C LEU A 3 -1.93 -0.15 10.89
N LYS A 4 -2.74 0.32 11.87
CA LYS A 4 -2.28 1.18 12.96
C LYS A 4 -1.08 0.62 13.71
N LYS A 5 -1.11 -0.68 14.02
CA LYS A 5 0.00 -1.35 14.74
C LYS A 5 1.24 -1.44 13.86
N ILE A 6 1.07 -1.78 12.58
CA ILE A 6 2.17 -1.89 11.61
C ILE A 6 2.87 -0.56 11.39
N VAL A 7 2.10 0.50 11.07
CA VAL A 7 2.61 1.85 10.85
C VAL A 7 3.44 2.32 12.04
N ARG A 8 2.97 2.05 13.27
CA ARG A 8 3.70 2.38 14.50
C ARG A 8 4.97 1.56 14.69
N HIS A 9 4.92 0.25 14.51
CA HIS A 9 6.09 -0.62 14.74
C HIS A 9 7.19 -0.41 13.70
N LEU A 10 6.82 -0.11 12.45
CA LEU A 10 7.74 0.11 11.35
C LEU A 10 8.07 1.58 11.10
N SER A 11 7.52 2.50 11.91
CA SER A 11 7.71 3.95 11.76
C SER A 11 7.41 4.47 10.35
N LEU A 12 6.33 3.98 9.74
CA LEU A 12 5.95 4.35 8.37
C LEU A 12 5.34 5.75 8.32
N THR A 13 5.65 6.50 7.27
CA THR A 13 5.03 7.79 6.97
C THR A 13 3.74 7.55 6.19
N MET A 14 2.64 8.17 6.62
CA MET A 14 1.36 8.05 5.94
C MET A 14 1.25 9.05 4.79
N VAL A 15 0.76 8.57 3.64
CA VAL A 15 0.43 9.39 2.47
C VAL A 15 -1.08 9.45 2.26
N SER A 16 -1.78 8.32 2.40
CA SER A 16 -3.23 8.24 2.29
C SER A 16 -3.81 7.13 3.19
N GLY A 17 -5.14 7.15 3.39
CA GLY A 17 -5.87 6.11 4.12
C GLY A 17 -5.91 6.27 5.64
N ALA A 18 -5.80 7.50 6.16
CA ALA A 18 -5.85 7.77 7.60
C ALA A 18 -7.09 7.20 8.30
N SER A 19 -8.25 7.25 7.63
CA SER A 19 -9.51 6.69 8.14
C SER A 19 -9.58 5.16 8.13
N LEU A 20 -8.59 4.48 7.55
CA LEU A 20 -8.57 3.02 7.35
C LEU A 20 -7.54 2.33 8.26
N LEU A 21 -6.96 3.03 9.22
CA LEU A 21 -5.96 2.49 10.14
C LEU A 21 -6.42 1.28 10.97
N THR A 22 -7.74 1.08 11.12
CA THR A 22 -8.34 -0.08 11.79
C THR A 22 -8.44 -1.32 10.90
N LYS A 23 -8.17 -1.22 9.59
CA LYS A 23 -8.18 -2.35 8.67
C LYS A 23 -7.19 -3.43 9.13
N GLU A 24 -7.64 -4.67 9.13
CA GLU A 24 -6.81 -5.84 9.44
C GLU A 24 -5.93 -6.20 8.26
N VAL A 25 -4.65 -6.46 8.55
CA VAL A 25 -3.70 -7.05 7.62
C VAL A 25 -3.53 -8.52 7.97
N LYS A 26 -3.83 -9.40 7.01
CA LYS A 26 -3.71 -10.86 7.17
C LYS A 26 -2.33 -11.37 6.78
N THR A 27 -1.77 -10.84 5.70
CA THR A 27 -0.52 -11.29 5.10
C THR A 27 0.32 -10.11 4.61
N GLY A 28 1.61 -10.34 4.34
CA GLY A 28 2.47 -9.40 3.61
C GLY A 28 2.76 -9.97 2.22
N TYR A 29 2.87 -9.10 1.22
CA TYR A 29 3.30 -9.49 -0.13
C TYR A 29 4.39 -8.53 -0.60
N VAL A 30 5.47 -9.05 -1.20
CA VAL A 30 6.61 -8.24 -1.64
C VAL A 30 6.91 -8.58 -3.08
N SER A 31 6.76 -7.62 -3.98
CA SER A 31 7.08 -7.77 -5.39
C SER A 31 7.01 -6.43 -6.09
N ASP A 32 7.82 -6.26 -7.12
CA ASP A 32 7.80 -5.10 -8.00
C ASP A 32 7.27 -5.44 -9.39
N LEU A 33 6.84 -6.67 -9.62
CA LEU A 33 6.18 -7.06 -10.86
C LEU A 33 4.68 -6.99 -10.64
N LEU A 34 4.00 -6.06 -11.33
CA LEU A 34 2.55 -5.89 -11.20
C LEU A 34 1.80 -7.19 -11.55
N SER A 35 2.26 -7.91 -12.58
CA SER A 35 1.67 -9.19 -12.98
C SER A 35 1.76 -10.25 -11.88
N ASP A 36 2.88 -10.29 -11.17
CA ASP A 36 3.10 -11.21 -10.05
C ASP A 36 2.17 -10.88 -8.87
N VAL A 37 2.03 -9.60 -8.52
CA VAL A 37 1.08 -9.14 -7.49
C VAL A 37 -0.36 -9.47 -7.88
N ILE A 38 -0.73 -9.25 -9.14
CA ILE A 38 -2.08 -9.56 -9.66
C ILE A 38 -2.34 -11.07 -9.55
N ALA A 39 -1.37 -11.90 -9.93
CA ALA A 39 -1.55 -13.35 -9.94
C ALA A 39 -1.57 -13.96 -8.52
N HIS A 40 -0.78 -13.44 -7.59
CA HIS A 40 -0.45 -14.18 -6.37
C HIS A 40 -0.79 -13.48 -5.05
N ALA A 41 -0.89 -12.14 -5.02
CA ALA A 41 -1.20 -11.44 -3.78
C ALA A 41 -2.61 -11.82 -3.29
N GLN A 42 -2.73 -12.05 -1.98
CA GLN A 42 -3.99 -12.39 -1.35
C GLN A 42 -4.72 -11.12 -0.88
N PRO A 43 -6.07 -11.12 -0.84
CA PRO A 43 -6.82 -10.04 -0.21
C PRO A 43 -6.34 -9.76 1.21
N ASP A 44 -6.47 -8.51 1.65
CA ASP A 44 -5.97 -8.02 2.94
C ASP A 44 -4.44 -8.15 3.13
N SER A 45 -3.68 -8.35 2.04
CA SER A 45 -2.21 -8.28 2.12
C SER A 45 -1.73 -6.83 2.21
N LEU A 46 -0.68 -6.58 2.99
CA LEU A 46 0.11 -5.37 2.88
C LEU A 46 1.18 -5.57 1.81
N TRP A 47 1.10 -4.80 0.72
CA TRP A 47 2.02 -4.93 -0.39
C TRP A 47 3.20 -3.96 -0.25
N VAL A 48 4.42 -4.49 -0.32
CA VAL A 48 5.67 -3.72 -0.28
C VAL A 48 6.28 -3.69 -1.68
N THR A 49 6.61 -2.48 -2.16
CA THR A 49 7.16 -2.27 -3.50
C THR A 49 8.06 -1.03 -3.57
N LEU A 50 8.93 -0.95 -4.58
CA LEU A 50 9.67 0.26 -4.96
C LEU A 50 8.95 1.12 -6.01
N GLN A 51 7.81 0.65 -6.54
CA GLN A 51 7.04 1.38 -7.55
C GLN A 51 6.31 2.60 -6.96
N THR A 52 6.26 3.69 -7.73
CA THR A 52 5.75 5.01 -7.28
C THR A 52 4.60 5.57 -8.11
N HIS A 53 4.25 4.90 -9.21
CA HIS A 53 3.30 5.41 -10.21
C HIS A 53 1.86 4.92 -9.96
N VAL A 54 0.89 5.54 -10.61
CA VAL A 54 -0.56 5.35 -10.37
C VAL A 54 -1.06 3.90 -10.45
N ASN A 55 -0.43 3.04 -11.25
CA ASN A 55 -0.88 1.65 -11.43
C ASN A 55 -0.84 0.81 -10.14
N ILE A 56 0.00 1.16 -9.17
CA ILE A 56 0.04 0.44 -7.89
C ILE A 56 -1.30 0.59 -7.14
N ILE A 57 -1.98 1.73 -7.30
CA ILE A 57 -3.28 1.99 -6.69
C ILE A 57 -4.36 1.13 -7.35
N ALA A 58 -4.34 1.03 -8.68
CA ALA A 58 -5.27 0.21 -9.43
C ALA A 58 -5.15 -1.28 -9.06
N VAL A 59 -3.91 -1.79 -8.96
CA VAL A 59 -3.66 -3.19 -8.58
C VAL A 59 -4.06 -3.45 -7.12
N ALA A 60 -3.74 -2.55 -6.19
CA ALA A 60 -4.13 -2.71 -4.80
C ALA A 60 -5.65 -2.74 -4.61
N LYS A 61 -6.38 -1.93 -5.39
CA LYS A 61 -7.84 -1.99 -5.43
C LYS A 61 -8.34 -3.30 -6.04
N LEU A 62 -7.81 -3.70 -7.19
CA LEU A 62 -8.21 -4.93 -7.90
C LEU A 62 -8.05 -6.18 -7.02
N LYS A 63 -7.00 -6.22 -6.20
CA LYS A 63 -6.65 -7.36 -5.34
C LYS A 63 -7.17 -7.24 -3.91
N ASP A 64 -7.99 -6.23 -3.61
CA ASP A 64 -8.51 -5.93 -2.27
C ASP A 64 -7.41 -5.90 -1.19
N LEU A 65 -6.28 -5.29 -1.51
CA LEU A 65 -5.13 -5.24 -0.61
C LEU A 65 -5.43 -4.37 0.61
N ALA A 66 -4.76 -4.67 1.73
CA ALA A 66 -4.87 -3.86 2.93
C ALA A 66 -4.22 -2.49 2.78
N GLY A 67 -3.16 -2.40 1.97
CA GLY A 67 -2.48 -1.15 1.67
C GLY A 67 -1.16 -1.39 0.94
N ILE A 68 -0.46 -0.31 0.66
CA ILE A 68 0.81 -0.31 -0.05
C ILE A 68 1.87 0.40 0.80
N VAL A 69 3.08 -0.16 0.85
CA VAL A 69 4.28 0.47 1.41
C VAL A 69 5.30 0.67 0.30
N ILE A 70 5.62 1.93 0.02
CA ILE A 70 6.71 2.31 -0.88
C ILE A 70 8.00 2.39 -0.07
N VAL A 71 9.05 1.70 -0.52
CA VAL A 71 10.32 1.60 0.21
C VAL A 71 11.40 2.59 -0.23
N ASN A 72 12.47 2.68 0.56
CA ASN A 72 13.71 3.42 0.28
C ASN A 72 13.50 4.94 0.11
N GLY A 73 12.59 5.54 0.88
CA GLY A 73 12.32 6.98 0.86
C GLY A 73 11.74 7.51 -0.46
N ARG A 74 11.37 6.62 -1.40
CA ARG A 74 10.80 7.01 -2.69
C ARG A 74 9.47 7.72 -2.49
N GLN A 75 9.22 8.71 -3.34
CA GLN A 75 8.01 9.52 -3.28
C GLN A 75 7.09 9.18 -4.45
N PRO A 76 5.81 8.85 -4.19
CA PRO A 76 4.81 8.77 -5.23
C PRO A 76 4.59 10.16 -5.85
N ASP A 77 4.28 10.18 -7.14
CA ASP A 77 3.86 11.42 -7.81
C ASP A 77 2.51 11.91 -7.26
N GLU A 78 2.19 13.18 -7.53
CA GLU A 78 0.94 13.79 -7.03
C GLU A 78 -0.31 13.08 -7.56
N GLU A 79 -0.27 12.58 -8.79
CA GLU A 79 -1.37 11.79 -9.37
C GLU A 79 -1.64 10.52 -8.54
N THR A 80 -0.59 9.80 -8.16
CA THR A 80 -0.67 8.59 -7.35
C THR A 80 -1.23 8.89 -5.97
N LYS A 81 -0.81 9.99 -5.34
CA LYS A 81 -1.36 10.43 -4.03
C LYS A 81 -2.85 10.75 -4.13
N GLN A 82 -3.25 11.51 -5.15
CA GLN A 82 -4.64 11.88 -5.40
C GLN A 82 -5.49 10.63 -5.68
N LYS A 83 -5.00 9.73 -6.51
CA LYS A 83 -5.69 8.47 -6.83
C LYS A 83 -5.82 7.58 -5.60
N ALA A 84 -4.78 7.46 -4.77
CA ALA A 84 -4.84 6.72 -3.51
C ALA A 84 -5.94 7.25 -2.59
N GLN A 85 -6.05 8.59 -2.48
CA GLN A 85 -7.08 9.23 -1.67
C GLN A 85 -8.48 9.01 -2.23
N ALA A 86 -8.66 9.17 -3.54
CA ALA A 86 -9.94 8.98 -4.22
C ALA A 86 -10.45 7.54 -4.10
N GLU A 87 -9.55 6.57 -4.30
CA GLU A 87 -9.86 5.14 -4.25
C GLU A 87 -9.83 4.56 -2.83
N LYS A 88 -9.52 5.40 -1.82
CA LYS A 88 -9.40 5.01 -0.42
C LYS A 88 -8.43 3.84 -0.22
N ILE A 89 -7.25 3.93 -0.85
CA ILE A 89 -6.17 2.95 -0.70
C ILE A 89 -5.14 3.47 0.30
N PRO A 90 -4.89 2.77 1.42
CA PRO A 90 -3.83 3.12 2.33
C PRO A 90 -2.46 3.06 1.65
N LEU A 91 -1.74 4.18 1.70
CA LEU A 91 -0.43 4.33 1.08
C LEU A 91 0.54 4.88 2.11
N PHE A 92 1.68 4.19 2.26
CA PHE A 92 2.69 4.48 3.26
C PHE A 92 4.08 4.52 2.63
N LEU A 93 5.00 5.23 3.27
CA LEU A 93 6.41 5.29 2.90
C LEU A 93 7.26 4.72 4.03
N SER A 94 8.23 3.89 3.69
CA SER A 94 9.38 3.59 4.55
C SER A 94 10.50 4.59 4.26
N LYS A 95 11.19 5.03 5.32
CA LYS A 95 12.47 5.72 5.19
C LYS A 95 13.52 4.78 4.60
#